data_AF-A0A0U1NW98-F1
#
_entry.id   AF-A0A0U1NW98-F1
#
_cell.length_a   1.000
_cell.length_b   1.000
_cell.length_c   1.000
_cell.angle_alpha   90.00
_cell.angle_beta   90.00
_cell.angle_gamma   90.00
#
_symmetry.space_group_name_H-M   'P 1'
#
loop_
_entity.id
_entity.type
_entity.pdbx_description
1 polymer ?
#
loop_
_entity_poly.entity_id
_entity_poly.type
_entity_poly.pdbx_seq_one_letter_code
_entity_poly.pdbx_strand_id
1 'polypeptide(L)'
;MIEKKLASNQKLGANYASIKKRVLASIIDYVVIISYIAILLGGALLIYQFIKIPTGRLNGELISFFTLIFPVFLYLVLTESGKKRATFGKQKMNIYIETNGENQLTLFQVIIKNFIKLLPWQMAHTFIYAGIYSDWNLSTFMSIGSVTIIYGLPIVSILFLCFRKDHRSLHDLIANTIVLERNPTM
;
A
#
# COMPACT_ATOMS: atom_id res chain seq x y z
N MET A 1 8.40 -24.07 23.06
CA MET A 1 6.98 -24.32 23.41
C MET A 1 6.39 -23.19 24.27
N ILE A 2 7.14 -22.66 25.25
CA ILE A 2 6.73 -21.54 26.12
C ILE A 2 6.53 -20.23 25.34
N GLU A 3 7.43 -19.87 24.42
CA GLU A 3 7.30 -18.63 23.61
C GLU A 3 6.07 -18.62 22.68
N LYS A 4 5.72 -19.75 22.06
CA LYS A 4 4.51 -19.85 21.24
C LYS A 4 3.25 -19.65 22.08
N LYS A 5 3.24 -20.15 23.32
CA LYS A 5 2.11 -20.02 24.25
C LYS A 5 1.98 -18.57 24.77
N LEU A 6 3.10 -17.88 25.01
CA LEU A 6 3.13 -16.46 25.37
C LEU A 6 2.66 -15.57 24.22
N ALA A 7 3.13 -15.82 23.00
CA ALA A 7 2.70 -15.08 21.80
C ALA A 7 1.21 -15.32 21.46
N SER A 8 0.69 -16.53 21.72
CA SER A 8 -0.72 -16.86 21.58
C SER A 8 -1.59 -16.13 22.62
N ASN A 9 -1.19 -16.13 23.90
CA ASN A 9 -1.87 -15.39 24.96
C ASN A 9 -1.82 -13.86 24.76
N GLN A 10 -0.76 -13.33 24.16
CA GLN A 10 -0.64 -11.91 23.83
C GLN A 10 -1.58 -11.49 22.68
N LYS A 11 -1.83 -12.39 21.72
CA LYS A 11 -2.83 -12.17 20.65
C LYS A 11 -4.26 -12.15 21.20
N LEU A 12 -4.54 -12.95 22.24
CA LEU A 12 -5.85 -13.01 22.90
C LEU A 12 -6.22 -11.71 23.68
N GLY A 13 -5.23 -10.88 24.04
CA GLY A 13 -5.43 -9.58 24.70
C GLY A 13 -5.19 -8.36 23.83
N ALA A 14 -4.92 -8.53 22.53
CA ALA A 14 -4.63 -7.42 21.61
C ALA A 14 -5.92 -6.91 20.96
N ASN A 15 -6.19 -5.61 21.10
CA ASN A 15 -7.36 -4.98 20.49
C ASN A 15 -7.11 -4.69 19.00
N TYR A 16 -8.15 -4.85 18.18
CA TYR A 16 -8.12 -4.39 16.80
C TYR A 16 -7.91 -2.87 16.76
N ALA A 17 -7.04 -2.42 15.87
CA ALA A 17 -6.83 -1.00 15.67
C ALA A 17 -8.11 -0.33 15.17
N SER A 18 -8.55 0.70 15.89
CA SER A 18 -9.72 1.50 15.49
C SER A 18 -9.55 2.15 14.12
N ILE A 19 -10.67 2.39 13.43
CA ILE A 19 -10.69 3.05 12.11
C ILE A 19 -9.95 4.40 12.17
N LYS A 20 -10.18 5.20 13.22
CA LYS A 20 -9.52 6.50 13.41
C LYS A 20 -7.99 6.39 13.39
N LYS A 21 -7.42 5.43 14.13
CA LYS A 21 -5.96 5.20 14.15
C LYS A 21 -5.45 4.74 12.79
N ARG A 22 -6.18 3.85 12.09
CA ARG A 22 -5.82 3.38 10.75
C ARG A 22 -5.83 4.50 9.71
N VAL A 23 -6.85 5.36 9.74
CA VAL A 23 -6.96 6.52 8.84
C VAL A 23 -5.85 7.51 9.11
N LEU A 24 -5.61 7.90 10.37
CA LEU A 24 -4.56 8.85 10.71
C LEU A 24 -3.16 8.31 10.38
N ALA A 25 -2.90 7.02 10.62
CA ALA A 25 -1.67 6.36 10.18
C ALA A 25 -1.50 6.46 8.66
N SER A 26 -2.58 6.21 7.91
CA SER A 26 -2.55 6.31 6.44
C SER A 26 -2.28 7.73 5.98
N ILE A 27 -2.89 8.74 6.61
CA ILE A 27 -2.63 10.16 6.30
C ILE A 27 -1.15 10.51 6.50
N ILE A 28 -0.56 10.07 7.62
CA ILE A 28 0.87 10.31 7.89
C ILE A 28 1.75 9.62 6.84
N ASP A 29 1.44 8.38 6.47
CA ASP A 29 2.15 7.68 5.39
C ASP A 29 1.99 8.40 4.05
N TYR A 30 0.81 8.95 3.75
CA TYR A 30 0.60 9.76 2.56
C TYR A 30 1.44 11.04 2.56
N VAL A 31 1.63 11.71 3.70
CA VAL A 31 2.53 12.87 3.78
C VAL A 31 3.97 12.46 3.44
N VAL A 32 4.45 11.32 3.93
CA VAL A 32 5.77 10.78 3.58
C VAL A 32 5.87 10.51 2.07
N ILE A 33 4.86 9.85 1.50
CA ILE A 33 4.81 9.53 0.07
C ILE A 33 4.75 10.80 -0.78
N ILE A 34 3.92 11.77 -0.44
CA ILE A 34 3.80 13.04 -1.18
C ILE A 34 5.12 13.83 -1.11
N SER A 35 5.78 13.84 0.05
CA SER A 35 7.09 14.48 0.20
C SER A 35 8.13 13.84 -0.74
N TYR A 36 8.12 12.51 -0.82
CA TYR A 36 8.95 11.77 -1.78
C TYR A 36 8.61 12.14 -3.23
N ILE A 37 7.34 12.18 -3.60
CA ILE A 37 6.89 12.53 -4.95
C ILE A 37 7.32 13.96 -5.32
N ALA A 38 7.22 14.91 -4.39
CA ALA A 38 7.64 16.29 -4.63
C ALA A 38 9.15 16.39 -4.91
N ILE A 39 9.98 15.67 -4.14
CA ILE A 39 11.42 15.57 -4.38
C ILE A 39 11.71 14.92 -5.74
N LEU A 40 11.01 13.83 -6.04
CA LEU A 40 11.14 13.11 -7.30
C LEU A 40 10.79 14.02 -8.50
N LEU A 41 9.69 14.76 -8.41
CA LEU A 41 9.27 15.71 -9.43
C LEU A 41 10.31 16.81 -9.63
N GLY A 42 10.79 17.43 -8.55
CA GLY A 42 11.83 18.46 -8.62
C GLY A 42 13.11 17.94 -9.27
N GLY A 43 13.57 16.75 -8.87
CA GLY A 43 14.74 16.09 -9.47
C GLY A 43 14.52 15.75 -10.94
N ALA A 44 13.34 15.23 -11.31
CA ALA A 44 13.00 14.91 -12.69
C ALA A 44 13.01 16.15 -13.59
N LEU A 45 12.43 17.27 -13.12
CA LEU A 45 12.44 18.54 -13.87
C LEU A 45 13.85 19.07 -14.10
N LEU A 46 14.74 18.95 -13.11
CA LEU A 46 16.15 19.34 -13.26
C LEU A 46 16.87 18.43 -14.26
N ILE A 47 16.74 17.12 -14.11
CA ILE A 47 17.39 16.12 -14.99
C ILE A 47 16.92 16.28 -16.44
N TYR A 48 15.63 16.56 -16.65
CA TYR A 48 15.04 16.73 -17.98
C TYR A 48 15.70 17.84 -18.81
N GLN A 49 16.31 18.84 -18.17
CA GLN A 49 17.05 19.90 -18.87
C GLN A 49 18.38 19.42 -19.45
N PHE A 50 18.96 18.35 -18.90
CA PHE A 50 20.31 17.88 -19.24
C PHE A 50 20.33 16.53 -19.96
N ILE A 51 19.32 15.69 -19.74
CA ILE A 51 19.28 14.32 -20.24
C ILE A 51 18.04 14.11 -21.12
N LYS A 52 18.26 13.60 -22.34
CA LYS A 52 17.16 13.13 -23.19
C LYS A 52 16.60 11.83 -22.62
N ILE A 53 15.36 11.87 -22.17
CA ILE A 53 14.65 10.69 -21.67
C ILE A 53 14.22 9.81 -22.87
N PRO A 54 14.38 8.48 -22.81
CA PRO A 54 13.89 7.58 -23.84
C PRO A 54 12.40 7.77 -24.13
N THR A 55 12.04 7.89 -25.40
CA THR A 55 10.66 8.02 -25.86
C THR A 55 9.98 6.67 -25.99
N GLY A 56 8.64 6.66 -25.92
CA GLY A 56 7.82 5.47 -26.16
C GLY A 56 7.05 5.03 -24.91
N ARG A 57 5.88 4.43 -25.15
CA ARG A 57 4.92 4.08 -24.10
C ARG A 57 5.54 3.20 -23.02
N LEU A 58 6.18 2.10 -23.41
CA LEU A 58 6.78 1.16 -22.48
C LEU A 58 7.91 1.79 -21.66
N ASN A 59 8.74 2.63 -22.28
CA ASN A 59 9.82 3.34 -21.59
C ASN A 59 9.26 4.29 -20.53
N GLY A 60 8.25 5.09 -20.88
CA GLY A 60 7.57 5.99 -19.94
C GLY A 60 6.92 5.24 -18.77
N GLU A 61 6.21 4.14 -19.07
CA GLU A 61 5.59 3.29 -18.05
C GLU A 61 6.64 2.67 -17.11
N LEU A 62 7.73 2.12 -17.64
CA LEU A 62 8.79 1.50 -16.82
C LEU A 62 9.52 2.54 -15.96
N ILE A 63 9.87 3.70 -16.53
CA ILE A 63 10.51 4.79 -15.77
C ILE A 63 9.59 5.25 -14.63
N SER A 64 8.31 5.49 -14.92
CA SER A 64 7.32 5.85 -13.89
C SER A 64 7.18 4.75 -12.84
N PHE A 65 7.08 3.48 -13.25
CA PHE A 65 6.99 2.36 -12.32
C PHE A 65 8.19 2.31 -11.37
N PHE A 66 9.42 2.30 -11.90
CA PHE A 66 10.64 2.11 -11.10
C PHE A 66 11.00 3.33 -10.26
N THR A 67 10.58 4.53 -10.66
CA THR A 67 10.85 5.76 -9.89
C THR A 67 9.73 6.13 -8.93
N LEU A 68 8.48 5.78 -9.20
CA LEU A 68 7.33 6.19 -8.39
C LEU A 68 6.74 5.03 -7.59
N ILE A 69 6.18 4.04 -8.29
CA ILE A 69 5.39 2.98 -7.65
C ILE A 69 6.27 1.99 -6.89
N PHE A 70 7.38 1.56 -7.49
CA PHE A 70 8.27 0.58 -6.89
C PHE A 70 8.94 1.08 -5.59
N PRO A 71 9.45 2.32 -5.49
CA PRO A 71 10.00 2.83 -4.23
C PRO A 71 8.94 2.98 -3.14
N VAL A 72 7.71 3.39 -3.47
CA VAL A 72 6.60 3.42 -2.52
C VAL A 72 6.24 2.01 -2.05
N PHE A 73 6.20 1.04 -2.96
CA PHE A 73 6.02 -0.37 -2.63
C PHE A 73 7.11 -0.88 -1.68
N LEU A 74 8.38 -0.60 -1.98
CA LEU A 74 9.50 -0.96 -1.12
C LEU A 74 9.40 -0.30 0.25
N TYR A 75 9.06 0.99 0.34
CA TYR A 75 8.84 1.67 1.62
C TYR A 75 7.82 0.91 2.49
N LEU A 76 6.68 0.55 1.91
CA LEU A 76 5.64 -0.18 2.63
C LEU A 76 6.13 -1.57 3.05
N VAL A 77 6.71 -2.35 2.12
CA VAL A 77 7.15 -3.72 2.41
C VAL A 77 8.27 -3.75 3.44
N LEU A 78 9.30 -2.91 3.31
CA LEU A 78 10.45 -2.90 4.22
C LEU A 78 10.05 -2.48 5.64
N THR A 79 9.16 -1.48 5.77
CA THR A 79 8.72 -1.01 7.09
C THR A 79 7.76 -1.98 7.77
N GLU A 80 6.88 -2.62 7.00
CA GLU A 80 5.92 -3.61 7.50
C GLU A 80 6.52 -5.00 7.76
N SER A 81 7.57 -5.39 7.03
CA SER A 81 8.31 -6.64 7.29
C SER A 81 9.40 -6.49 8.35
N GLY A 82 9.81 -5.26 8.66
CA GLY A 82 10.82 -4.97 9.66
C GLY A 82 10.37 -5.29 11.10
N LYS A 83 11.31 -5.17 12.04
CA LYS A 83 11.10 -5.51 13.48
C LYS A 83 9.88 -4.84 14.11
N LYS A 84 9.55 -3.61 13.67
CA LYS A 84 8.42 -2.84 14.20
C LYS A 84 7.06 -3.26 13.63
N ARG A 85 7.06 -4.02 12.52
CA ARG A 85 5.86 -4.47 11.78
C ARG A 85 4.90 -3.34 11.47
N ALA A 86 5.43 -2.17 11.09
CA ALA A 86 4.65 -0.95 10.98
C ALA A 86 5.36 0.07 10.09
N THR A 87 4.60 0.67 9.18
CA THR A 87 4.98 1.90 8.46
C THR A 87 5.23 3.05 9.43
N PHE A 88 5.82 4.14 8.95
CA PHE A 88 6.06 5.32 9.79
C PHE A 88 4.75 5.85 10.41
N GLY A 89 3.69 5.99 9.62
CA GLY A 89 2.39 6.42 10.12
C GLY A 89 1.79 5.47 11.15
N LYS A 90 1.90 4.16 10.92
CA LYS A 90 1.44 3.15 11.87
C LYS A 90 2.21 3.19 13.20
N GLN A 91 3.53 3.40 13.14
CA GLN A 91 4.34 3.60 14.34
C GLN A 91 3.88 4.82 15.12
N LYS A 92 3.61 5.95 14.45
CA LYS A 92 3.09 7.17 15.10
C LYS A 92 1.72 6.98 15.74
N MET A 93 0.90 6.08 15.19
CA MET A 93 -0.40 5.74 15.75
C MET A 93 -0.38 4.58 16.74
N ASN A 94 0.79 4.06 17.10
CA ASN A 94 0.95 2.89 17.99
C ASN A 94 0.12 1.70 17.51
N ILE A 95 0.13 1.43 16.21
CA ILE A 95 -0.50 0.26 15.60
C ILE A 95 0.52 -0.52 14.78
N TYR A 96 0.32 -1.81 14.63
CA TYR A 96 1.22 -2.67 13.88
C TYR A 96 0.45 -3.80 13.18
N ILE A 97 1.09 -4.40 12.20
CA ILE A 97 0.52 -5.52 11.45
C ILE A 97 0.94 -6.86 12.05
N GLU A 98 0.05 -7.82 12.01
CA GLU A 98 0.30 -9.20 12.45
C GLU A 98 -0.42 -10.17 11.50
N THR A 99 -0.01 -11.44 11.48
CA THR A 99 -0.80 -12.46 10.77
C THR A 99 -2.08 -12.77 11.55
N ASN A 100 -3.16 -13.02 10.81
CA ASN A 100 -4.41 -13.51 11.37
C ASN A 100 -4.29 -15.02 11.63
N GLY A 101 -4.03 -15.42 12.88
CA GLY A 101 -3.81 -16.79 13.31
C GLY A 101 -2.56 -16.95 14.18
N GLU A 102 -2.13 -18.17 14.45
CA GLU A 102 -1.02 -18.44 15.39
C GLU A 102 0.38 -18.27 14.78
N ASN A 103 0.48 -18.26 13.46
CA ASN A 103 1.74 -18.16 12.75
C ASN A 103 2.44 -16.82 13.01
N GLN A 104 3.68 -16.71 12.54
CA GLN A 104 4.38 -15.43 12.45
C GLN A 104 4.01 -14.74 11.14
N LEU A 105 3.98 -13.40 11.17
CA LEU A 105 3.86 -12.60 9.96
C LEU A 105 4.99 -12.94 8.97
N THR A 106 4.62 -13.29 7.74
CA THR A 106 5.58 -13.64 6.69
C THR A 106 5.80 -12.48 5.72
N LEU A 107 6.98 -12.44 5.09
CA LEU A 107 7.29 -11.46 4.04
C LEU A 107 6.31 -11.55 2.86
N PHE A 108 5.89 -12.77 2.50
CA PHE A 108 4.94 -12.98 1.40
C PHE A 108 3.58 -12.31 1.67
N GLN A 109 3.06 -12.40 2.90
CA GLN A 109 1.83 -11.70 3.27
C GLN A 109 1.98 -10.18 3.13
N VAL A 110 3.11 -9.63 3.57
CA VAL A 110 3.40 -8.20 3.45
C VAL A 110 3.49 -7.76 1.98
N ILE A 111 4.14 -8.57 1.14
CA ILE A 111 4.24 -8.32 -0.31
C ILE A 111 2.85 -8.31 -0.97
N ILE A 112 2.06 -9.37 -0.77
CA ILE A 112 0.73 -9.50 -1.38
C ILE A 112 -0.20 -8.38 -0.94
N LYS A 113 -0.21 -8.06 0.35
CA LYS A 113 -0.97 -6.95 0.91
C LYS A 113 -0.67 -5.63 0.19
N ASN A 114 0.61 -5.28 0.09
CA ASN A 114 1.01 -4.00 -0.49
C ASN A 114 0.90 -3.98 -2.01
N PHE A 115 1.04 -5.13 -2.68
CA PHE A 115 0.75 -5.27 -4.10
C PHE A 115 -0.71 -4.95 -4.39
N ILE A 116 -1.66 -5.56 -3.66
CA ILE A 116 -3.10 -5.30 -3.82
C ILE A 116 -3.44 -3.85 -3.47
N LYS A 117 -2.82 -3.31 -2.42
CA LYS A 117 -3.03 -1.92 -1.98
C LYS A 117 -2.62 -0.90 -3.05
N LEU A 118 -1.53 -1.17 -3.79
CA LEU A 118 -1.01 -0.26 -4.82
C LEU A 118 -1.53 -0.57 -6.23
N LEU A 119 -2.20 -1.71 -6.43
CA LEU A 119 -2.73 -2.12 -7.72
C LEU A 119 -3.63 -1.04 -8.39
N PRO A 120 -4.55 -0.36 -7.68
CA PRO A 120 -5.37 0.68 -8.30
C PRO A 120 -4.52 1.85 -8.84
N TRP A 121 -3.46 2.20 -8.13
CA TRP A 121 -2.57 3.28 -8.54
C TRP A 121 -1.73 2.88 -9.76
N GLN A 122 -1.19 1.65 -9.78
CA GLN A 122 -0.49 1.14 -10.97
C GLN A 122 -1.41 1.09 -12.19
N MET A 123 -2.65 0.63 -12.02
CA MET A 123 -3.64 0.59 -13.09
C MET A 123 -3.99 1.99 -13.61
N ALA A 124 -4.06 2.99 -12.74
CA ALA A 124 -4.28 4.38 -13.14
C ALA A 124 -3.12 4.90 -14.03
N HIS A 125 -1.86 4.61 -13.66
CA HIS A 125 -0.71 4.98 -14.50
C HIS A 125 -0.74 4.28 -15.85
N THR A 126 -0.92 2.96 -15.88
CA THR A 126 -1.02 2.21 -17.14
C THR A 126 -2.15 2.74 -18.03
N PHE A 127 -3.30 3.11 -17.43
CA PHE A 127 -4.42 3.67 -18.17
C PHE A 127 -4.11 5.05 -18.76
N ILE A 128 -3.47 5.94 -18.00
CA ILE A 128 -3.06 7.27 -18.48
C ILE A 128 -2.02 7.15 -19.60
N TYR A 129 -1.00 6.31 -19.44
CA TYR A 129 0.00 6.08 -20.50
C TYR A 129 -0.64 5.49 -21.75
N ALA A 130 -1.54 4.51 -21.61
CA ALA A 130 -2.27 3.98 -22.74
C ALA A 130 -3.08 5.07 -23.46
N GLY A 131 -3.80 5.91 -22.71
CA GLY A 131 -4.60 7.00 -23.27
C GLY A 131 -3.75 8.05 -23.99
N ILE A 132 -2.65 8.52 -23.38
CA ILE A 132 -1.75 9.50 -24.01
C ILE A 132 -1.17 8.96 -25.32
N TYR A 133 -0.70 7.71 -25.34
CA TYR A 133 -0.05 7.13 -26.53
C TYR A 133 -1.04 6.63 -27.60
N SER A 134 -2.33 6.62 -27.31
CA SER A 134 -3.38 6.25 -28.26
C SER A 134 -4.30 7.42 -28.61
N ASP A 135 -3.94 8.66 -28.25
CA ASP A 135 -4.82 9.85 -28.37
C ASP A 135 -6.23 9.60 -27.80
N TRP A 136 -6.29 8.87 -26.68
CA TRP A 136 -7.50 8.45 -25.99
C TRP A 136 -8.45 7.57 -26.79
N ASN A 137 -8.01 7.02 -27.93
CA ASN A 137 -8.74 6.02 -28.71
C ASN A 137 -8.59 4.59 -28.14
N LEU A 138 -9.07 4.41 -26.91
CA LEU A 138 -9.07 3.12 -26.21
C LEU A 138 -10.39 2.38 -26.42
N SER A 139 -10.35 1.04 -26.47
CA SER A 139 -11.56 0.25 -26.55
C SER A 139 -12.45 0.45 -25.32
N THR A 140 -13.77 0.44 -25.51
CA THR A 140 -14.75 0.58 -24.42
C THR A 140 -14.51 -0.44 -23.31
N PHE A 141 -14.16 -1.67 -23.68
CA PHE A 141 -13.82 -2.74 -22.75
C PHE A 141 -12.62 -2.38 -21.86
N MET A 142 -11.54 -1.87 -22.44
CA MET A 142 -10.34 -1.47 -21.70
C MET A 142 -10.63 -0.30 -20.75
N SER A 143 -11.41 0.69 -21.19
CA SER A 143 -11.78 1.84 -20.38
C SER A 143 -12.64 1.44 -19.17
N ILE A 144 -13.70 0.65 -19.39
CA ILE A 144 -14.56 0.17 -18.31
C ILE A 144 -13.77 -0.71 -17.33
N GLY A 145 -12.95 -1.64 -17.84
CA GLY A 145 -12.13 -2.52 -17.01
C GLY A 145 -11.15 -1.74 -16.12
N SER A 146 -10.46 -0.75 -16.68
CA SER A 146 -9.49 0.07 -15.94
C SER A 146 -10.18 0.91 -14.87
N VAL A 147 -11.25 1.63 -15.21
CA VAL A 147 -12.02 2.47 -14.26
C VAL A 147 -12.58 1.62 -13.12
N THR A 148 -13.08 0.41 -13.42
CA THR A 148 -13.61 -0.51 -12.42
C THR A 148 -12.55 -0.91 -11.41
N ILE A 149 -11.31 -1.20 -11.84
CA ILE A 149 -10.23 -1.57 -10.91
C ILE A 149 -9.74 -0.35 -10.13
N ILE A 150 -9.55 0.79 -10.81
CA ILE A 150 -9.04 2.03 -10.22
C ILE A 150 -9.94 2.52 -9.08
N TYR A 151 -11.26 2.49 -9.25
CA TYR A 151 -12.20 2.98 -8.23
C TYR A 151 -12.86 1.89 -7.42
N GLY A 152 -13.23 0.76 -8.04
CA GLY A 152 -13.94 -0.33 -7.39
C GLY A 152 -13.11 -0.98 -6.28
N LEU A 153 -11.81 -1.22 -6.50
CA LEU A 153 -10.96 -1.86 -5.50
C LEU A 153 -10.78 -0.99 -4.24
N PRO A 154 -10.50 0.33 -4.33
CA PRO A 154 -10.53 1.23 -3.18
C PRO A 154 -11.90 1.30 -2.49
N ILE A 155 -13.00 1.42 -3.24
CA ILE A 155 -14.36 1.47 -2.67
C ILE A 155 -14.64 0.22 -1.86
N VAL A 156 -14.42 -0.96 -2.43
CA VAL A 156 -14.57 -2.24 -1.73
C VAL A 156 -13.66 -2.28 -0.50
N SER A 157 -12.41 -1.86 -0.61
CA SER A 157 -11.49 -1.82 0.53
C SER A 157 -11.97 -0.94 1.69
N ILE A 158 -12.61 0.19 1.39
CA ILE A 158 -13.19 1.10 2.38
C ILE A 158 -14.46 0.50 2.99
N LEU A 159 -15.35 -0.09 2.19
CA LEU A 159 -16.55 -0.77 2.69
C LEU A 159 -16.16 -1.88 3.69
N PHE A 160 -15.18 -2.71 3.33
CA PHE A 160 -14.66 -3.75 4.20
C PHE A 160 -14.06 -3.19 5.51
N LEU A 161 -13.32 -2.07 5.43
CA LEU A 161 -12.77 -1.38 6.60
C LEU A 161 -13.86 -0.87 7.55
N CYS A 162 -14.93 -0.29 7.01
CA CYS A 162 -15.99 0.36 7.78
C CYS A 162 -16.99 -0.62 8.39
N PHE A 163 -17.39 -1.66 7.65
CA PHE A 163 -18.50 -2.53 8.06
C PHE A 163 -18.05 -3.82 8.76
N ARG A 164 -16.78 -4.22 8.65
CA ARG A 164 -16.30 -5.41 9.36
C ARG A 164 -15.92 -5.11 10.80
N LYS A 165 -16.26 -6.04 11.69
CA LYS A 165 -15.92 -5.98 13.12
C LYS A 165 -14.41 -5.97 13.39
N ASP A 166 -13.61 -6.54 12.49
CA ASP A 166 -12.14 -6.62 12.58
C ASP A 166 -11.43 -5.49 11.81
N HIS A 167 -12.19 -4.60 11.16
CA HIS A 167 -11.70 -3.47 10.36
C HIS A 167 -10.63 -3.84 9.33
N ARG A 168 -10.67 -5.07 8.79
CA ARG A 168 -9.75 -5.49 7.73
C ARG A 168 -10.24 -4.99 6.37
N SER A 169 -9.36 -4.28 5.67
CA SER A 169 -9.56 -3.95 4.26
C SER A 169 -9.34 -5.16 3.35
N LEU A 170 -9.69 -5.05 2.08
CA LEU A 170 -9.56 -6.14 1.10
C LEU A 170 -8.13 -6.71 1.04
N HIS A 171 -7.12 -5.85 1.03
CA HIS A 171 -5.71 -6.27 1.04
C HIS A 171 -5.31 -7.03 2.32
N ASP A 172 -5.89 -6.66 3.47
CA ASP A 172 -5.65 -7.35 4.75
C ASP A 172 -6.25 -8.76 4.71
N LEU A 173 -7.44 -8.91 4.12
CA LEU A 173 -8.12 -10.19 4.00
C LEU A 173 -7.37 -11.15 3.08
N ILE A 174 -7.00 -10.70 1.88
CA ILE A 174 -6.31 -11.54 0.89
C ILE A 174 -4.95 -11.99 1.43
N ALA A 175 -4.23 -11.10 2.11
CA ALA A 175 -2.94 -11.44 2.73
C ALA A 175 -3.08 -12.17 4.08
N ASN A 176 -4.30 -12.40 4.58
CA ASN A 176 -4.58 -12.94 5.91
C ASN A 176 -3.80 -12.21 7.03
N THR A 177 -3.80 -10.88 7.01
CA THR A 177 -3.19 -10.01 8.02
C THR A 177 -4.24 -9.23 8.81
N ILE A 178 -3.87 -8.79 10.01
CA ILE A 178 -4.66 -7.95 10.91
C ILE A 178 -3.83 -6.76 11.37
N VAL A 179 -4.48 -5.69 11.80
CA VAL A 179 -3.81 -4.54 12.41
C VAL A 179 -4.28 -4.42 13.86
N LEU A 180 -3.33 -4.42 14.77
CA LEU A 180 -3.54 -4.45 16.21
C LEU A 180 -2.99 -3.17 16.85
N GLU A 181 -3.56 -2.79 17.99
CA GLU A 181 -3.02 -1.74 18.83
C GLU A 181 -1.79 -2.24 19.60
N ARG A 182 -0.76 -1.40 19.68
CA ARG A 182 0.39 -1.63 20.56
C ARG A 182 -0.01 -1.16 21.95
N ASN A 183 -0.16 -2.09 22.90
CA ASN A 183 -0.45 -1.73 24.28
C ASN A 183 0.73 -0.92 24.87
N PRO A 184 0.49 0.10 25.74
CA PRO A 184 1.53 1.02 26.24
C PRO A 184 2.62 0.42 27.14
N THR A 185 2.73 -0.91 27.26
CA THR A 185 3.70 -1.57 28.15
C THR A 185 4.49 -2.62 27.36
N MET A 186 5.45 -2.14 26.56
CA MET A 186 6.62 -2.88 26.11
C MET A 186 7.75 -1.89 25.83
#